data_AF-A0A939X148-F1
#
_entry.id   AF-A0A939X148-F1
#
_cell.length_a   1.000
_cell.length_b   1.000
_cell.length_c   1.000
_cell.angle_alpha   90.00
_cell.angle_beta   90.00
_cell.angle_gamma   90.00
#
_symmetry.space_group_name_H-M   'P 1'
#
loop_
_entity.id
_entity.type
_entity.pdbx_description
1 polymer ?
#
loop_
_entity_poly.entity_id
_entity_poly.type
_entity_poly.pdbx_seq_one_letter_code
_entity_poly.pdbx_strand_id
1 'polypeptide(L)'
;MTENQWTEFVKIREDFKQHVKNWNDALKTDSIVALQKELAAADGVPEYPLENSVVYNTAFDSVTSESSVKLIVVGDNPGKSEQLNKNRTYLIGQSGKIAEGFFRNNVELGIDFRKNVLILNKTPVHTAKTKELVQLCKKAGKSTADIVEESQKYMAELAFQLQQLFSCEIWIVGYGELKPKGIFTGYRDCLYRLYAGNATAGSGKMRDFEKSVFVYQHFSMNRFTIDLREKSKPELMLSENLHTVGILHRQEIFGI
;
A
#
# COMPACT_ATOMS: atom_id res chain seq x y z
N MET A 1 -12.87 17.88 5.50
CA MET A 1 -11.60 17.99 6.25
C MET A 1 -11.56 19.31 7.00
N THR A 2 -10.75 19.46 8.05
CA THR A 2 -10.44 20.81 8.59
C THR A 2 -9.54 21.57 7.61
N GLU A 3 -9.46 22.90 7.73
CA GLU A 3 -8.56 23.73 6.91
C GLU A 3 -7.09 23.31 7.07
N ASN A 4 -6.68 23.01 8.30
CA ASN A 4 -5.34 22.48 8.59
C ASN A 4 -5.12 21.12 7.94
N GLN A 5 -6.09 20.20 8.04
CA GLN A 5 -6.00 18.89 7.40
C GLN A 5 -5.85 19.01 5.88
N TRP A 6 -6.64 19.88 5.26
CA TRP A 6 -6.59 20.10 3.82
C TRP A 6 -5.25 20.69 3.39
N THR A 7 -4.78 21.73 4.09
CA THR A 7 -3.50 22.38 3.79
C THR A 7 -2.34 21.40 3.87
N GLU A 8 -2.30 20.56 4.91
CA GLU A 8 -1.23 19.58 5.07
C GLU A 8 -1.33 18.44 4.07
N PHE A 9 -2.55 17.98 3.77
CA PHE A 9 -2.76 16.96 2.73
C PHE A 9 -2.27 17.43 1.36
N VAL A 10 -2.52 18.70 0.99
CA VAL A 10 -2.04 19.25 -0.27
C VAL A 10 -0.51 19.21 -0.34
N LYS A 11 0.20 19.57 0.73
CA LYS A 11 1.68 19.47 0.76
C LYS A 11 2.14 18.02 0.58
N ILE A 12 1.60 17.10 1.38
CA ILE A 12 1.92 15.67 1.30
C ILE A 12 1.70 15.13 -0.12
N ARG A 13 0.60 15.53 -0.77
CA ARG A 13 0.29 15.13 -2.14
C ARG A 13 1.33 15.64 -3.14
N GLU A 14 1.67 16.92 -3.09
CA GLU A 14 2.65 17.49 -4.02
C GLU A 14 4.05 16.91 -3.80
N ASP A 15 4.43 16.65 -2.55
CA ASP A 15 5.69 15.98 -2.21
C ASP A 15 5.73 14.56 -2.78
N PHE A 16 4.66 13.77 -2.62
CA PHE A 16 4.57 12.43 -3.19
C PHE A 16 4.69 12.43 -4.72
N LYS A 17 3.98 13.36 -5.36
CA LYS A 17 4.07 13.55 -6.81
C LYS A 17 5.49 13.88 -7.26
N GLN A 18 6.19 14.74 -6.51
CA GLN A 18 7.56 15.12 -6.82
C GLN A 18 8.55 13.97 -6.61
N HIS A 19 8.42 13.18 -5.54
CA HIS A 19 9.25 11.99 -5.30
C HIS A 19 9.11 10.97 -6.44
N VAL A 20 7.88 10.66 -6.85
CA VAL A 20 7.64 9.74 -7.97
C VAL A 20 8.22 10.27 -9.28
N LYS A 21 8.12 11.58 -9.53
CA LYS A 21 8.75 12.20 -10.70
C LYS A 21 10.27 12.00 -10.66
N ASN A 22 10.90 12.28 -9.52
CA ASN A 22 12.35 12.13 -9.35
C ASN A 22 12.81 10.69 -9.57
N TRP A 23 12.11 9.70 -9.02
CA TRP A 23 12.45 8.28 -9.25
C TRP A 23 12.28 7.86 -10.71
N ASN A 24 11.21 8.30 -11.38
CA ASN A 24 11.07 8.04 -12.82
C ASN A 24 12.20 8.67 -13.62
N ASP A 25 12.60 9.91 -13.30
CA ASP A 25 13.71 10.58 -13.97
C ASP A 25 15.04 9.85 -13.74
N ALA A 26 15.29 9.38 -12.52
CA ALA A 26 16.49 8.59 -12.18
C ALA A 26 16.52 7.22 -12.87
N LEU A 27 15.38 6.55 -13.03
CA LEU A 27 15.32 5.22 -13.65
C LEU A 27 15.32 5.23 -15.18
N LYS A 28 15.12 6.39 -15.83
CA LYS A 28 15.21 6.50 -17.30
C LYS A 28 16.56 6.08 -17.85
N THR A 29 17.64 6.23 -17.07
CA THR A 29 19.00 5.87 -17.48
C THR A 29 19.30 4.37 -17.37
N ASP A 30 18.52 3.61 -16.61
CA ASP A 30 18.82 2.21 -16.26
C ASP A 30 18.19 1.18 -17.22
N SER A 31 17.48 1.63 -18.26
CA SER A 31 16.68 0.80 -19.18
C SER A 31 15.67 -0.14 -18.50
N ILE A 32 15.24 0.20 -17.27
CA ILE A 32 14.39 -0.64 -16.40
C ILE A 32 13.15 -1.21 -17.09
N VAL A 33 12.59 -0.47 -18.06
CA VAL A 33 11.44 -0.88 -18.87
C VAL A 33 11.69 -2.20 -19.61
N ALA A 34 12.87 -2.36 -20.22
CA ALA A 34 13.21 -3.58 -20.96
C ALA A 34 13.26 -4.78 -20.00
N LEU A 35 13.87 -4.59 -18.83
CA LEU A 35 13.98 -5.62 -17.82
C LEU A 35 12.62 -5.99 -17.19
N GLN A 36 11.76 -5.00 -16.91
CA GLN A 36 10.39 -5.26 -16.44
C GLN A 36 9.59 -6.10 -17.44
N LYS A 37 9.76 -5.84 -18.75
CA LYS A 37 9.16 -6.65 -19.81
C LYS A 37 9.75 -8.06 -19.87
N GLU A 38 11.07 -8.19 -19.78
CA GLU A 38 11.76 -9.50 -19.75
C GLU A 38 11.27 -10.36 -18.58
N LEU A 39 11.21 -9.78 -17.37
CA LEU A 39 10.78 -10.47 -16.16
C LEU A 39 9.32 -10.92 -16.26
N ALA A 40 8.44 -10.06 -16.76
CA ALA A 40 7.03 -10.41 -16.96
C ALA A 40 6.87 -11.55 -17.98
N ALA A 41 7.61 -11.49 -19.11
CA ALA A 41 7.60 -12.53 -20.12
C ALA A 41 8.10 -13.88 -19.57
N ALA A 42 9.19 -13.86 -18.79
CA ALA A 42 9.72 -15.05 -18.12
C ALA A 42 8.70 -15.69 -17.13
N ASP A 43 7.78 -14.89 -16.60
CA ASP A 43 6.70 -15.32 -15.72
C ASP A 43 5.38 -15.68 -16.42
N GLY A 44 5.42 -15.82 -17.76
CA GLY A 44 4.27 -16.18 -18.58
C GLY A 44 3.18 -15.10 -18.61
N VAL A 45 3.53 -13.85 -18.32
CA VAL A 45 2.61 -12.73 -18.42
C VAL A 45 2.48 -12.34 -19.89
N PRO A 46 1.26 -12.28 -20.46
CA PRO A 46 1.06 -11.80 -21.83
C PRO A 46 1.62 -10.40 -22.01
N GLU A 47 2.11 -10.09 -23.21
CA GLU A 47 2.63 -8.77 -23.53
C GLU A 47 1.61 -7.67 -23.19
N TYR A 48 2.11 -6.58 -22.61
CA TYR A 48 1.31 -5.42 -22.23
C TYR A 48 2.15 -4.15 -22.37
N PRO A 49 1.49 -3.00 -22.63
CA PRO A 49 2.19 -1.72 -22.69
C PRO A 49 2.77 -1.39 -21.31
N LEU A 50 4.03 -0.95 -21.27
CA LEU A 50 4.69 -0.44 -20.08
C LEU A 50 4.99 1.04 -20.31
N GLU A 51 4.32 1.89 -19.55
CA GLU A 51 4.27 3.34 -19.71
C GLU A 51 4.87 4.06 -18.50
N ASN A 52 4.75 3.51 -17.28
CA ASN A 52 5.33 4.08 -16.06
C ASN A 52 6.01 3.00 -15.21
N SER A 53 7.32 3.13 -14.97
CA SER A 53 8.07 2.21 -14.10
C SER A 53 7.88 2.52 -12.62
N VAL A 54 7.59 3.77 -12.28
CA VAL A 54 7.17 4.20 -10.94
C VAL A 54 5.88 4.98 -11.07
N VAL A 55 4.85 4.61 -10.31
CA VAL A 55 3.50 5.13 -10.51
C VAL A 55 3.16 6.13 -9.41
N TYR A 56 2.63 7.29 -9.79
CA TYR A 56 1.99 8.22 -8.85
C TYR A 56 0.50 7.93 -8.89
N ASN A 57 -0.14 7.80 -7.73
CA ASN A 57 -1.57 7.53 -7.65
C ASN A 57 -2.39 8.81 -7.86
N THR A 58 -2.87 9.05 -9.09
CA THR A 58 -3.66 10.24 -9.44
C THR A 58 -5.02 10.30 -8.73
N ALA A 59 -5.45 9.25 -8.03
CA ALA A 59 -6.61 9.35 -7.14
C ALA A 59 -6.40 10.41 -6.04
N PHE A 60 -5.15 10.69 -5.64
CA PHE A 60 -4.85 11.78 -4.69
C PHE A 60 -5.21 13.16 -5.25
N ASP A 61 -5.17 13.35 -6.57
CA ASP A 61 -5.54 14.62 -7.21
C ASP A 61 -7.06 14.87 -7.15
N SER A 62 -7.86 13.80 -6.97
CA SER A 62 -9.32 13.88 -6.87
C SER A 62 -9.84 14.19 -5.46
N VAL A 63 -8.98 14.15 -4.45
CA VAL A 63 -9.33 14.48 -3.07
C VAL A 63 -9.48 15.99 -2.94
N THR A 64 -10.55 16.43 -2.28
CA THR A 64 -10.89 17.84 -2.05
C THR A 64 -11.06 18.13 -0.56
N SER A 65 -11.23 19.40 -0.19
CA SER A 65 -11.55 19.80 1.19
C SER A 65 -12.82 19.14 1.73
N GLU A 66 -13.78 18.83 0.84
CA GLU A 66 -15.06 18.19 1.16
C GLU A 66 -14.97 16.66 1.26
N SER A 67 -13.85 16.07 0.85
CA SER A 67 -13.64 14.63 0.95
C SER A 67 -13.57 14.19 2.42
N SER A 68 -14.03 12.96 2.67
CA SER A 68 -13.95 12.30 3.98
C SER A 68 -13.10 11.05 3.84
N VAL A 69 -11.85 11.13 4.31
CA VAL A 69 -10.95 9.99 4.39
C VAL A 69 -11.23 9.23 5.68
N LYS A 70 -11.54 7.94 5.57
CA LYS A 70 -11.90 7.06 6.69
C LYS A 70 -10.96 5.88 6.86
N LEU A 71 -10.15 5.58 5.85
CA LEU A 71 -9.26 4.42 5.84
C LEU A 71 -8.09 4.65 4.89
N ILE A 72 -6.93 4.10 5.22
CA ILE A 72 -5.79 3.95 4.32
C ILE A 72 -5.62 2.45 4.01
N VAL A 73 -5.51 2.10 2.74
CA VAL A 73 -5.20 0.72 2.31
C VAL A 73 -3.86 0.69 1.61
N VAL A 74 -2.97 -0.21 2.04
CA VAL A 74 -1.61 -0.34 1.51
C VAL A 74 -1.45 -1.68 0.80
N GLY A 75 -1.48 -1.66 -0.54
CA GLY A 75 -1.17 -2.81 -1.40
C GLY A 75 0.33 -3.09 -1.50
N ASP A 76 0.71 -4.03 -2.36
CA ASP A 76 2.12 -4.41 -2.55
C ASP A 76 2.84 -3.43 -3.46
N ASN A 77 2.48 -3.44 -4.74
CA ASN A 77 3.07 -2.58 -5.76
C ASN A 77 2.12 -2.43 -6.97
N PRO A 78 2.27 -1.40 -7.81
CA PRO A 78 1.38 -1.18 -8.96
C PRO A 78 1.48 -2.32 -9.96
N GLY A 79 0.34 -2.84 -10.40
CA GLY A 79 0.24 -3.86 -11.44
C GLY A 79 0.10 -3.29 -12.85
N LYS A 80 -0.19 -4.18 -13.81
CA LYS A 80 -0.23 -3.86 -15.24
C LYS A 80 -1.22 -2.75 -15.61
N SER A 81 -2.38 -2.72 -14.95
CA SER A 81 -3.42 -1.73 -15.25
C SER A 81 -3.13 -0.41 -14.54
N GLU A 82 -2.61 -0.48 -13.32
CA GLU A 82 -2.31 0.67 -12.46
C GLU A 82 -1.28 1.61 -13.10
N GLN A 83 -0.28 1.07 -13.80
CA GLN A 83 0.81 1.87 -14.38
C GLN A 83 0.49 2.58 -15.71
N LEU A 84 -0.64 2.28 -16.36
CA LEU A 84 -1.00 2.92 -17.62
C LEU A 84 -1.30 4.42 -17.40
N ASN A 85 -0.86 5.29 -18.31
CA ASN A 85 -1.06 6.74 -18.24
C ASN A 85 -2.53 7.13 -18.07
N LYS A 86 -3.42 6.43 -18.79
CA LYS A 86 -4.87 6.63 -18.70
C LYS A 86 -5.48 6.31 -17.33
N ASN A 87 -4.74 5.55 -16.51
CA ASN A 87 -5.22 5.03 -15.24
C ASN A 87 -4.48 5.68 -14.06
N ARG A 88 -3.16 5.43 -13.94
CA ARG A 88 -2.29 5.88 -12.84
C ARG A 88 -2.97 5.86 -11.46
N THR A 89 -3.73 4.78 -11.21
CA THR A 89 -4.56 4.66 -10.00
C THR A 89 -4.35 3.28 -9.40
N TYR A 90 -4.17 3.23 -8.09
CA TYR A 90 -3.88 1.97 -7.39
C TYR A 90 -5.13 1.12 -7.15
N LEU A 91 -4.93 -0.20 -7.11
CA LEU A 91 -5.98 -1.20 -6.91
C LEU A 91 -7.18 -0.97 -7.84
N ILE A 92 -6.94 -0.98 -9.15
CA ILE A 92 -8.01 -0.91 -10.18
C ILE A 92 -8.10 -2.20 -11.00
N GLY A 93 -7.09 -3.06 -10.92
CA GLY A 93 -7.14 -4.42 -11.45
C GLY A 93 -8.08 -5.33 -10.65
N GLN A 94 -7.94 -6.64 -10.84
CA GLN A 94 -8.85 -7.63 -10.25
C GLN A 94 -8.90 -7.54 -8.71
N SER A 95 -7.76 -7.41 -8.04
CA SER A 95 -7.69 -7.23 -6.59
C SER A 95 -8.47 -6.00 -6.12
N GLY A 96 -8.42 -4.92 -6.91
CA GLY A 96 -9.17 -3.69 -6.65
C GLY A 96 -10.68 -3.85 -6.77
N LYS A 97 -11.13 -4.57 -7.80
CA LYS A 97 -12.56 -4.90 -7.98
C LYS A 97 -13.09 -5.77 -6.85
N ILE A 98 -12.28 -6.72 -6.36
CA ILE A 98 -12.63 -7.56 -5.20
C ILE A 98 -12.73 -6.71 -3.94
N ALA A 99 -11.74 -5.84 -3.68
CA ALA A 99 -11.77 -4.93 -2.53
C ALA A 99 -13.00 -4.00 -2.56
N GLU A 100 -13.25 -3.36 -3.70
CA GLU A 100 -14.42 -2.51 -3.89
C GLU A 100 -15.74 -3.27 -3.70
N GLY A 101 -15.82 -4.49 -4.23
CA GLY A 101 -16.95 -5.39 -4.02
C GLY A 101 -17.16 -5.76 -2.56
N PHE A 102 -16.09 -5.97 -1.79
CA PHE A 102 -16.17 -6.23 -0.36
C PHE A 102 -16.82 -5.05 0.37
N PHE A 103 -16.32 -3.82 0.23
CA PHE A 103 -16.92 -2.67 0.91
C PHE A 103 -18.35 -2.39 0.45
N ARG A 104 -18.64 -2.52 -0.85
CA ARG A 104 -20.00 -2.35 -1.38
C ARG A 104 -21.01 -3.35 -0.80
N ASN A 105 -20.57 -4.58 -0.53
CA ASN A 105 -21.43 -5.63 0.00
C ASN A 105 -21.54 -5.61 1.53
N ASN A 106 -20.74 -4.78 2.23
CA ASN A 106 -20.74 -4.65 3.68
C ASN A 106 -20.94 -3.18 4.05
N VAL A 107 -22.14 -2.67 3.74
CA VAL A 107 -22.51 -1.26 3.89
C VAL A 107 -22.48 -0.78 5.36
N GLU A 108 -22.56 -1.71 6.31
CA GLU A 108 -22.44 -1.44 7.74
C GLU A 108 -21.07 -0.85 8.13
N LEU A 109 -20.04 -1.02 7.29
CA LEU A 109 -18.75 -0.36 7.48
C LEU A 109 -18.82 1.14 7.20
N GLY A 110 -19.84 1.62 6.48
CA GLY A 110 -20.01 3.04 6.17
C GLY A 110 -18.86 3.64 5.33
N ILE A 111 -18.14 2.81 4.57
CA ILE A 111 -16.96 3.18 3.77
C ILE A 111 -17.25 2.89 2.29
N ASP A 112 -17.25 3.94 1.47
CA ASP A 112 -17.16 3.83 0.01
C ASP A 112 -15.68 3.68 -0.37
N PHE A 113 -15.30 2.54 -0.93
CA PHE A 113 -13.89 2.21 -1.22
C PHE A 113 -13.21 3.21 -2.16
N ARG A 114 -13.94 3.90 -3.03
CA ARG A 114 -13.36 4.85 -3.99
C ARG A 114 -13.40 6.30 -3.52
N LYS A 115 -14.27 6.62 -2.54
CA LYS A 115 -14.41 7.99 -2.02
C LYS A 115 -13.77 8.18 -0.64
N ASN A 116 -13.77 7.15 0.19
CA ASN A 116 -13.37 7.24 1.59
C ASN A 116 -12.00 6.62 1.88
N VAL A 117 -11.38 5.96 0.92
CA VAL A 117 -10.13 5.22 1.13
C VAL A 117 -8.99 5.86 0.35
N LEU A 118 -7.91 6.22 1.04
CA LEU A 118 -6.64 6.52 0.39
C LEU A 118 -5.90 5.22 0.14
N ILE A 119 -5.55 4.98 -1.13
CA ILE A 119 -4.88 3.73 -1.53
C ILE A 119 -3.41 4.02 -1.80
N LEU A 120 -2.55 3.32 -1.09
CA LEU A 120 -1.10 3.33 -1.24
C LEU A 120 -0.60 1.93 -1.66
N ASN A 121 0.68 1.84 -1.98
CA ASN A 121 1.41 0.58 -2.10
C ASN A 121 2.66 0.64 -1.24
N LYS A 122 3.20 -0.52 -0.85
CA LYS A 122 4.47 -0.61 -0.10
C LYS A 122 5.64 -0.07 -0.91
N THR A 123 5.57 -0.13 -2.23
CA THR A 123 6.44 0.61 -3.16
C THR A 123 5.61 1.10 -4.34
N PRO A 124 5.91 2.27 -4.93
CA PRO A 124 5.29 2.73 -6.17
C PRO A 124 5.96 2.12 -7.43
N VAL A 125 6.98 1.27 -7.28
CA VAL A 125 7.68 0.64 -8.41
C VAL A 125 6.81 -0.47 -9.02
N HIS A 126 6.53 -0.34 -10.30
CA HIS A 126 5.69 -1.28 -11.04
C HIS A 126 6.40 -2.61 -11.30
N THR A 127 5.67 -3.72 -11.13
CA THR A 127 5.94 -5.00 -11.80
C THR A 127 4.60 -5.69 -12.10
N ALA A 128 4.57 -6.68 -12.99
CA ALA A 128 3.33 -7.42 -13.26
C ALA A 128 2.95 -8.33 -12.09
N LYS A 129 3.95 -8.89 -11.39
CA LYS A 129 3.80 -9.68 -10.17
C LYS A 129 4.81 -9.22 -9.13
N THR A 130 4.43 -9.21 -7.85
CA THR A 130 5.31 -8.75 -6.75
C THR A 130 6.63 -9.52 -6.68
N LYS A 131 6.64 -10.83 -6.96
CA LYS A 131 7.86 -11.65 -6.98
C LYS A 131 8.91 -11.17 -8.00
N GLU A 132 8.50 -10.44 -9.04
CA GLU A 132 9.39 -9.88 -10.05
C GLU A 132 10.24 -8.74 -9.47
N LEU A 133 9.80 -8.05 -8.40
CA LEU A 133 10.58 -6.97 -7.75
C LEU A 133 11.93 -7.48 -7.23
N VAL A 134 11.97 -8.69 -6.68
CA VAL A 134 13.21 -9.30 -6.19
C VAL A 134 14.20 -9.50 -7.34
N GLN A 135 13.71 -9.94 -8.50
CA GLN A 135 14.55 -10.15 -9.69
C GLN A 135 14.96 -8.82 -10.32
N LEU A 136 14.07 -7.83 -10.28
CA LEU A 136 14.34 -6.47 -10.73
C LEU A 136 15.53 -5.90 -9.95
N CYS A 137 15.51 -5.92 -8.62
CA CYS A 137 16.63 -5.43 -7.81
C CYS A 137 17.94 -6.18 -8.07
N LYS A 138 17.88 -7.49 -8.39
CA LYS A 138 19.07 -8.29 -8.68
C LYS A 138 19.69 -7.99 -10.05
N LYS A 139 18.87 -7.66 -11.05
CA LYS A 139 19.30 -7.49 -12.44
C LYS A 139 19.49 -6.02 -12.85
N ALA A 140 18.75 -5.08 -12.27
CA ALA A 140 18.63 -3.69 -12.71
C ALA A 140 19.77 -2.76 -12.23
N GLY A 141 20.88 -3.31 -11.74
CA GLY A 141 21.97 -2.53 -11.18
C GLY A 141 21.62 -1.89 -9.82
N LYS A 142 22.63 -1.25 -9.20
CA LYS A 142 22.54 -0.73 -7.84
C LYS A 142 21.51 0.41 -7.69
N SER A 143 21.44 1.31 -8.66
CA SER A 143 20.52 2.46 -8.67
C SER A 143 19.05 2.05 -8.56
N THR A 144 18.63 1.01 -9.30
CA THR A 144 17.25 0.52 -9.21
C THR A 144 16.97 -0.15 -7.86
N ALA A 145 17.90 -0.94 -7.34
CA ALA A 145 17.74 -1.55 -6.01
C ALA A 145 17.64 -0.49 -4.91
N ASP A 146 18.46 0.55 -4.97
CA ASP A 146 18.45 1.67 -4.03
C ASP A 146 17.09 2.41 -4.09
N ILE A 147 16.53 2.66 -5.28
CA ILE A 147 15.21 3.29 -5.44
C ILE A 147 14.07 2.41 -4.91
N VAL A 148 14.13 1.09 -5.13
CA VAL A 148 13.11 0.16 -4.58
C VAL A 148 13.17 0.20 -3.05
N GLU A 149 14.35 0.25 -2.44
CA GLU A 149 14.51 0.35 -0.99
C GLU A 149 14.07 1.72 -0.45
N GLU A 150 14.53 2.81 -1.06
CA GLU A 150 14.19 4.18 -0.67
C GLU A 150 12.68 4.41 -0.75
N SER A 151 12.06 4.00 -1.86
CA SER A 151 10.64 4.19 -2.08
C SER A 151 9.80 3.44 -1.05
N GLN A 152 10.26 2.29 -0.54
CA GLN A 152 9.55 1.60 0.54
C GLN A 152 9.53 2.40 1.84
N LYS A 153 10.66 3.01 2.21
CA LYS A 153 10.76 3.87 3.40
C LYS A 153 9.86 5.09 3.25
N TYR A 154 9.93 5.73 2.09
CA TYR A 154 9.07 6.88 1.77
C TYR A 154 7.58 6.52 1.84
N MET A 155 7.15 5.38 1.26
CA MET A 155 5.74 4.99 1.30
C MET A 155 5.27 4.63 2.72
N ALA A 156 6.15 4.14 3.59
CA ALA A 156 5.85 3.93 5.01
C ALA A 156 5.69 5.26 5.75
N GLU A 157 6.57 6.24 5.49
CA GLU A 157 6.46 7.61 6.01
C GLU A 157 5.17 8.29 5.55
N LEU A 158 4.83 8.17 4.27
CA LEU A 158 3.59 8.68 3.69
C LEU A 158 2.36 8.07 4.37
N ALA A 159 2.34 6.74 4.55
CA ALA A 159 1.24 6.06 5.24
C ALA A 159 1.09 6.56 6.68
N PHE A 160 2.21 6.72 7.41
CA PHE A 160 2.23 7.25 8.76
C PHE A 160 1.71 8.69 8.81
N GLN A 161 2.22 9.59 7.96
CA GLN A 161 1.81 11.00 7.91
C GLN A 161 0.31 11.14 7.63
N LEU A 162 -0.21 10.41 6.64
CA LEU A 162 -1.64 10.43 6.32
C LEU A 162 -2.49 9.88 7.48
N GLN A 163 -2.01 8.84 8.16
CA GLN A 163 -2.71 8.27 9.30
C GLN A 163 -2.77 9.26 10.46
N GLN A 164 -1.66 9.95 10.78
CA GLN A 164 -1.64 11.00 11.80
C GLN A 164 -2.57 12.16 11.42
N LEU A 165 -2.58 12.55 10.14
CA LEU A 165 -3.39 13.64 9.64
C LEU A 165 -4.89 13.38 9.74
N PHE A 166 -5.33 12.18 9.37
CA PHE A 166 -6.75 11.82 9.32
C PHE A 166 -7.23 11.02 10.53
N SER A 167 -6.32 10.57 11.40
CA SER A 167 -6.61 9.73 12.56
C SER A 167 -7.48 8.51 12.23
N CYS A 168 -7.23 7.90 11.06
CA CYS A 168 -7.95 6.73 10.56
C CYS A 168 -7.11 5.45 10.71
N GLU A 169 -7.66 4.32 10.28
CA GLU A 169 -6.94 3.05 10.26
C GLU A 169 -6.05 2.92 9.00
N ILE A 170 -5.01 2.11 9.12
CA ILE A 170 -4.22 1.58 8.02
C ILE A 170 -4.48 0.08 7.93
N TRP A 171 -4.92 -0.37 6.76
CA TRP A 171 -4.99 -1.78 6.40
C TRP A 171 -3.83 -2.12 5.46
N ILE A 172 -2.85 -2.84 5.97
CA ILE A 172 -1.74 -3.36 5.17
C ILE A 172 -2.18 -4.71 4.60
N VAL A 173 -2.41 -4.77 3.29
CA VAL A 173 -2.91 -5.98 2.62
C VAL A 173 -1.77 -6.66 1.86
N GLY A 174 -1.69 -7.99 1.95
CA GLY A 174 -0.57 -8.75 1.38
C GLY A 174 0.63 -8.79 2.32
N TYR A 175 0.56 -9.66 3.33
CA TYR A 175 1.60 -9.70 4.38
C TYR A 175 2.77 -10.65 4.10
N GLY A 176 2.67 -11.51 3.07
CA GLY A 176 3.67 -12.56 2.82
C GLY A 176 5.10 -12.01 2.68
N GLU A 177 5.24 -10.91 1.93
CA GLU A 177 6.52 -10.24 1.68
C GLU A 177 6.93 -9.24 2.77
N LEU A 178 6.13 -9.08 3.84
CA LEU A 178 6.52 -8.35 5.05
C LEU A 178 7.31 -9.23 6.04
N LYS A 179 7.28 -10.56 5.86
CA LYS A 179 8.01 -11.49 6.73
C LYS A 179 9.53 -11.30 6.63
N PRO A 180 10.33 -11.80 7.60
CA PRO A 180 11.79 -11.72 7.50
C PRO A 180 12.31 -12.21 6.14
N LYS A 181 13.22 -11.45 5.52
CA LYS A 181 13.78 -11.68 4.18
C LYS A 181 12.82 -11.44 3.00
N GLY A 182 11.58 -11.02 3.24
CA GLY A 182 10.66 -10.59 2.18
C GLY A 182 11.09 -9.25 1.57
N ILE A 183 10.61 -8.94 0.36
CA ILE A 183 11.01 -7.72 -0.35
C ILE A 183 10.54 -6.44 0.36
N PHE A 184 9.51 -6.51 1.20
CA PHE A 184 8.90 -5.36 1.89
C PHE A 184 9.33 -5.19 3.35
N THR A 185 10.44 -5.78 3.78
CA THR A 185 10.97 -5.53 5.13
C THR A 185 11.35 -4.07 5.34
N GLY A 186 11.81 -3.37 4.30
CA GLY A 186 12.13 -1.93 4.37
C GLY A 186 10.90 -1.09 4.73
N TYR A 187 9.75 -1.36 4.11
CA TYR A 187 8.48 -0.73 4.45
C TYR A 187 8.06 -1.06 5.89
N ARG A 188 8.04 -2.35 6.25
CA ARG A 188 7.64 -2.83 7.58
C ARG A 188 8.45 -2.16 8.69
N ASP A 189 9.77 -2.21 8.59
CA ASP A 189 10.68 -1.76 9.64
C ASP A 189 10.66 -0.24 9.77
N CYS A 190 10.51 0.47 8.64
CA CYS A 190 10.31 1.92 8.64
C CYS A 190 9.01 2.30 9.35
N LEU A 191 7.88 1.69 8.95
CA LEU A 191 6.57 1.99 9.54
C LEU A 191 6.58 1.72 11.05
N TYR A 192 7.08 0.55 11.47
CA TYR A 192 7.21 0.21 12.88
C TYR A 192 8.06 1.24 13.64
N ARG A 193 9.21 1.64 13.08
CA ARG A 193 10.10 2.64 13.70
C ARG A 193 9.43 4.00 13.88
N LEU A 194 8.61 4.44 12.93
CA LEU A 194 7.91 5.73 13.00
C LEU A 194 6.95 5.80 14.20
N TYR A 195 6.22 4.71 14.44
CA TYR A 195 5.36 4.60 15.61
C TYR A 195 6.13 4.31 16.90
N ALA A 196 7.20 3.50 16.83
CA ALA A 196 8.02 3.22 17.99
C ALA A 196 8.73 4.48 18.51
N GLY A 197 9.27 5.34 17.63
CA GLY A 197 10.11 6.46 18.05
C GLY A 197 11.22 6.02 19.02
N ASN A 198 11.38 6.74 20.13
CA ASN A 198 12.22 6.34 21.29
C ASN A 198 11.45 5.54 22.36
N ALA A 199 10.25 5.07 22.03
CA ALA A 199 9.26 4.64 22.99
C ALA A 199 9.28 3.12 23.18
N THR A 200 9.07 2.66 24.41
CA THR A 200 8.91 1.25 24.75
C THR A 200 7.47 0.78 24.51
N ALA A 201 7.26 -0.54 24.47
CA ALA A 201 5.93 -1.14 24.43
C ALA A 201 5.04 -0.58 25.57
N GLY A 202 3.83 -0.14 25.26
CA GLY A 202 2.90 0.52 26.22
C GLY A 202 2.97 2.05 26.28
N SER A 203 3.89 2.70 25.57
CA SER A 203 3.94 4.16 25.41
C SER A 203 2.78 4.71 24.57
N GLY A 204 2.54 6.03 24.61
CA GLY A 204 1.46 6.69 23.85
C GLY A 204 1.50 6.42 22.35
N LYS A 205 2.67 6.58 21.70
CA LYS A 205 2.81 6.36 20.25
C LYS A 205 2.67 4.89 19.83
N MET A 206 3.15 3.95 20.66
CA MET A 206 2.95 2.52 20.36
C MET A 206 1.48 2.12 20.47
N ARG A 207 0.75 2.71 21.43
CA ARG A 207 -0.72 2.52 21.52
C ARG A 207 -1.46 3.01 20.29
N ASP A 208 -0.96 4.04 19.60
CA ASP A 208 -1.55 4.50 18.34
C ASP A 208 -1.32 3.47 17.22
N PHE A 209 -0.15 2.83 17.15
CA PHE A 209 0.10 1.71 16.22
C PHE A 209 -0.85 0.55 16.48
N GLU A 210 -0.99 0.14 17.74
CA GLU A 210 -1.83 -0.99 18.13
C GLU A 210 -3.32 -0.75 17.85
N LYS A 211 -3.76 0.50 17.80
CA LYS A 211 -5.14 0.87 17.51
C LYS A 211 -5.41 1.15 16.03
N SER A 212 -4.38 1.52 15.28
CA SER A 212 -4.57 2.09 13.94
C SER A 212 -4.05 1.20 12.83
N VAL A 213 -3.12 0.27 13.10
CA VAL A 213 -2.51 -0.57 12.06
C VAL A 213 -3.05 -2.00 12.15
N PHE A 214 -3.59 -2.48 11.03
CA PHE A 214 -4.12 -3.82 10.87
C PHE A 214 -3.53 -4.48 9.63
N VAL A 215 -3.28 -5.78 9.69
CA VAL A 215 -2.62 -6.54 8.61
C VAL A 215 -3.55 -7.63 8.09
N TYR A 216 -3.62 -7.78 6.77
CA TYR A 216 -4.52 -8.77 6.15
C TYR A 216 -3.89 -9.50 4.98
N GLN A 217 -4.48 -10.64 4.62
CA GLN A 217 -4.21 -11.31 3.35
C GLN A 217 -4.51 -10.39 2.15
N HIS A 218 -3.91 -10.70 1.01
CA HIS A 218 -4.12 -9.95 -0.23
C HIS A 218 -5.55 -10.15 -0.77
N PHE A 219 -6.08 -9.16 -1.48
CA PHE A 219 -7.42 -9.27 -2.10
C PHE A 219 -7.46 -10.22 -3.30
N SER A 220 -6.33 -10.47 -3.97
CA SER A 220 -6.28 -11.41 -5.10
C SER A 220 -6.75 -12.81 -4.68
N MET A 221 -7.39 -13.52 -5.61
CA MET A 221 -7.92 -14.87 -5.37
C MET A 221 -8.85 -14.98 -4.14
N ASN A 222 -9.49 -13.87 -3.74
CA ASN A 222 -10.35 -13.76 -2.55
C ASN A 222 -9.66 -14.14 -1.23
N ARG A 223 -8.31 -14.09 -1.15
CA ARG A 223 -7.60 -14.54 0.07
C ARG A 223 -7.99 -13.73 1.30
N PHE A 224 -8.16 -12.42 1.16
CA PHE A 224 -8.71 -11.56 2.21
C PHE A 224 -10.04 -12.10 2.78
N THR A 225 -11.04 -12.33 1.93
CA THR A 225 -12.39 -12.73 2.37
C THR A 225 -12.44 -14.17 2.86
N ILE A 226 -11.66 -15.07 2.27
CA ILE A 226 -11.54 -16.46 2.74
C ILE A 226 -10.94 -16.46 4.15
N ASP A 227 -9.81 -15.77 4.33
CA ASP A 227 -9.12 -15.68 5.62
C ASP A 227 -9.98 -15.03 6.70
N LEU A 228 -10.68 -13.93 6.36
CA LEU A 228 -11.63 -13.28 7.25
C LEU A 228 -12.75 -14.25 7.66
N ARG A 229 -13.35 -14.97 6.71
CA ARG A 229 -14.45 -15.92 7.00
C ARG A 229 -14.00 -17.07 7.90
N GLU A 230 -12.83 -17.64 7.63
CA GLU A 230 -12.28 -18.77 8.40
C GLU A 230 -11.98 -18.40 9.86
N LYS A 231 -11.66 -17.13 10.12
CA LYS A 231 -11.29 -16.63 11.44
C LYS A 231 -12.38 -15.82 12.13
N SER A 232 -13.48 -15.54 11.43
CA SER A 232 -14.60 -14.77 11.98
C SER A 232 -15.39 -15.59 12.99
N LYS A 233 -15.88 -14.89 14.01
CA LYS A 233 -16.80 -15.40 15.02
C LYS A 233 -18.21 -14.90 14.72
N PRO A 234 -19.22 -15.78 14.59
CA PRO A 234 -20.58 -15.38 14.21
C PRO A 234 -21.25 -14.39 15.17
N GLU A 235 -20.83 -14.37 16.44
CA GLU A 235 -21.37 -13.48 17.47
C GLU A 235 -20.82 -12.05 17.42
N LEU A 236 -19.73 -11.83 16.68
CA LEU A 236 -19.10 -10.52 16.54
C LEU A 236 -19.61 -9.78 15.30
N MET A 237 -19.67 -8.46 15.40
CA MET A 237 -19.87 -7.61 14.23
C MET A 237 -18.72 -7.76 13.23
N LEU A 238 -18.98 -7.42 11.95
CA LEU A 238 -17.94 -7.48 10.92
C LEU A 238 -16.72 -6.63 11.27
N SER A 239 -16.91 -5.43 11.80
CA SER A 239 -15.81 -4.55 12.23
C SER A 239 -14.95 -5.18 13.32
N GLU A 240 -15.56 -5.85 14.30
CA GLU A 240 -14.86 -6.55 15.38
C GLU A 240 -14.08 -7.77 14.85
N ASN A 241 -14.67 -8.52 13.91
CA ASN A 241 -14.00 -9.62 13.23
C ASN A 241 -12.80 -9.13 12.40
N LEU A 242 -12.96 -8.01 11.67
CA LEU A 242 -11.86 -7.38 10.94
C LEU A 242 -10.71 -7.00 11.88
N HIS A 243 -11.01 -6.32 12.99
CA HIS A 243 -9.97 -5.97 13.97
C HIS A 243 -9.27 -7.22 14.54
N THR A 244 -10.04 -8.25 14.88
CA THR A 244 -9.49 -9.50 15.42
C THR A 244 -8.52 -10.16 14.45
N VAL A 245 -8.91 -10.30 13.18
CA VAL A 245 -8.04 -10.87 12.12
C VAL A 245 -6.85 -9.96 11.84
N GLY A 246 -7.09 -8.65 11.78
CA GLY A 246 -6.08 -7.64 11.56
C GLY A 246 -4.97 -7.63 12.61
N ILE A 247 -5.36 -7.77 13.89
CA ILE A 247 -4.45 -7.85 15.05
C ILE A 247 -3.66 -9.16 15.01
N LEU A 248 -4.31 -10.29 14.70
CA LEU A 248 -3.65 -11.59 14.63
C LEU A 248 -2.46 -11.55 13.65
N HIS A 249 -2.68 -11.05 12.43
CA HIS A 249 -1.60 -10.97 11.44
C HIS A 249 -0.61 -9.85 11.75
N ARG A 250 -1.03 -8.77 12.41
CA ARG A 250 -0.08 -7.75 12.88
C ARG A 250 0.89 -8.33 13.90
N GLN A 251 0.42 -9.14 14.84
CA GLN A 251 1.26 -9.86 15.80
C GLN A 251 2.24 -10.79 15.08
N GLU A 252 1.80 -11.50 14.04
CA GLU A 252 2.69 -12.35 13.23
C GLU A 252 3.80 -11.55 12.54
N ILE A 253 3.51 -10.34 12.05
CA ILE A 253 4.45 -9.55 11.23
C ILE A 253 5.34 -8.62 12.07
N PHE A 254 4.79 -8.00 13.11
CA PHE A 254 5.45 -6.97 13.92
C PHE A 254 5.79 -7.44 15.34
N GLY A 255 5.26 -8.58 15.79
CA GLY A 255 5.46 -9.09 17.14
C GLY A 255 4.63 -8.37 18.22
N ILE A 256 3.63 -7.57 17.83
CA ILE A 256 2.75 -6.75 18.70
C ILE A 256 1.30 -6.69 18.22
#